data_AF-A0A645F4A7-F1
#
_entry.id   AF-A0A645F4A7-F1
#
_cell.length_a   1.000
_cell.length_b   1.000
_cell.length_c   1.000
_cell.angle_alpha   90.00
_cell.angle_beta   90.00
_cell.angle_gamma   90.00
#
_symmetry.space_group_name_H-M   'P 1'
#
loop_
_entity.id
_entity.type
_entity.pdbx_description
1 polymer ?
#
loop_
_entity_poly.entity_id
_entity_poly.type
_entity_poly.pdbx_seq_one_letter_code
_entity_poly.pdbx_strand_id
1 'polypeptide(L)'
;MEEIHEEALKLNVQVIGGHTEVTEAVNKIIVSCTAMGKGLKDSATSTAGAKVGDDVVVTKHLCIEGTTILVNDFADKCKEILSDEEYIEAQQYVNSISVVKEGVVAGQVGVNSMHDITEGGLLGALWELAKASNVGFKVYEEKMPITKITEKLCNKFNIDPLKFISSGSMIITCKNGDELIKELKKGGINGTIIGKITKSRGMLVKNNIEIEVEPPEADELFNM
;
A
#
# COMPACT_ATOMS: atom_id res chain seq x y z
N MET A 1 16.17 -6.02 16.88
CA MET A 1 16.51 -4.73 17.51
C MET A 1 17.46 -3.90 16.67
N GLU A 2 18.49 -4.49 16.06
CA GLU A 2 19.41 -3.78 15.15
C GLU A 2 18.69 -3.11 13.98
N GLU A 3 17.88 -3.87 13.22
CA GLU A 3 17.08 -3.32 12.10
C GLU A 3 16.14 -2.17 12.52
N ILE A 4 15.49 -2.30 13.68
CA ILE A 4 14.64 -1.24 14.26
C ILE A 4 15.47 0.03 14.52
N HIS A 5 16.67 -0.12 15.08
CA HIS A 5 17.56 0.99 15.35
C HIS A 5 18.05 1.67 14.06
N GLU A 6 18.44 0.88 13.05
CA GLU A 6 18.88 1.40 11.76
C GLU A 6 17.77 2.17 11.02
N GLU A 7 16.55 1.64 10.98
CA GLU A 7 15.41 2.33 10.38
C GLU A 7 15.03 3.59 11.14
N ALA A 8 15.06 3.55 12.48
CA ALA A 8 14.82 4.74 13.31
C ALA A 8 15.86 5.84 13.00
N LEU A 9 17.14 5.48 12.84
CA LEU A 9 18.19 6.42 12.44
C LEU A 9 17.94 7.02 11.06
N LYS A 10 17.56 6.21 10.06
CA LYS A 10 17.25 6.68 8.69
C LYS A 10 16.11 7.69 8.68
N LEU A 11 15.11 7.51 9.54
CA LEU A 11 13.95 8.38 9.66
C LEU A 11 14.13 9.54 10.65
N ASN A 12 15.29 9.61 11.33
CA ASN A 12 15.55 10.54 12.43
C ASN A 12 14.47 10.46 13.53
N VAL A 13 14.09 9.24 13.88
CA VAL A 13 13.15 8.89 14.96
C VAL A 13 13.94 8.22 16.09
N GLN A 14 13.47 8.39 17.33
CA GLN A 14 14.10 7.78 18.51
C GLN A 14 13.20 6.70 19.10
N VAL A 15 13.78 5.54 19.39
CA VAL A 15 13.16 4.52 20.24
C VAL A 15 13.31 4.95 21.70
N ILE A 16 12.21 5.38 22.32
CA ILE A 16 12.23 5.97 23.67
C ILE A 16 12.02 4.94 24.80
N GLY A 17 11.54 3.75 24.48
CA GLY A 17 11.26 2.69 25.45
C GLY A 17 10.61 1.47 24.81
N GLY A 18 10.41 0.43 25.60
CA GLY A 18 9.77 -0.82 25.18
C GLY A 18 9.72 -1.85 26.31
N HIS A 19 8.98 -2.93 26.10
CA HIS A 19 8.91 -4.10 26.98
C HIS A 19 9.18 -5.36 26.15
N THR A 20 9.77 -6.38 26.74
CA THR A 20 9.94 -7.69 26.10
C THR A 20 9.47 -8.75 27.07
N GLU A 21 8.58 -9.62 26.59
CA GLU A 21 7.99 -10.72 27.36
C GLU A 21 8.16 -12.02 26.57
N VAL A 22 8.44 -13.12 27.28
CA VAL A 22 8.50 -14.46 26.69
C VAL A 22 7.50 -15.34 27.43
N THR A 23 6.53 -15.88 26.71
CA THR A 23 5.46 -16.71 27.30
C THR A 23 5.19 -17.93 26.44
N GLU A 24 4.66 -19.00 27.05
CA GLU A 24 4.22 -20.18 26.31
C GLU A 24 2.99 -19.91 25.42
N ALA A 25 2.23 -18.85 25.69
CA ALA A 25 1.03 -18.49 24.92
C ALA A 25 1.37 -17.86 23.56
N VAL A 26 2.55 -17.26 23.42
CA VAL A 26 3.00 -16.56 22.20
C VAL A 26 4.03 -17.42 21.50
N ASN A 27 3.59 -18.15 20.49
CA ASN A 27 4.41 -19.14 19.75
C ASN A 27 5.09 -18.59 18.49
N LYS A 28 4.93 -17.28 18.21
CA LYS A 28 5.57 -16.55 17.12
C LYS A 28 6.09 -15.21 17.65
N ILE A 29 7.13 -14.66 17.02
CA ILE A 29 7.60 -13.32 17.37
C ILE A 29 6.50 -12.32 17.01
N ILE A 30 6.06 -11.53 18.00
CA ILE A 30 5.11 -10.44 17.82
C ILE A 30 5.83 -9.15 18.19
N VAL A 31 5.77 -8.16 17.32
CA VAL A 31 6.27 -6.81 17.57
C VAL A 31 5.08 -5.86 17.58
N SER A 32 4.93 -5.11 18.67
CA SER A 32 3.95 -4.03 18.77
C SER A 32 4.68 -2.71 18.93
N CYS A 33 4.31 -1.72 18.12
CA CYS A 33 4.94 -0.40 18.10
C CYS A 33 3.87 0.68 18.29
N THR A 34 4.20 1.72 19.04
CA THR A 34 3.43 2.96 19.11
C THR A 34 4.34 4.11 18.68
N ALA A 35 3.95 4.82 17.63
CA ALA A 35 4.66 6.00 17.15
C ALA A 35 3.90 7.27 17.57
N MET A 36 4.66 8.32 17.90
CA MET A 36 4.11 9.65 18.19
C MET A 36 4.94 10.71 17.49
N GLY A 37 4.28 11.71 16.93
CA GLY A 37 4.90 12.85 16.26
C GLY A 37 4.14 14.14 16.55
N LYS A 38 4.79 15.28 16.28
CA LYS A 38 4.17 16.61 16.38
C LYS A 38 4.22 17.29 15.01
N GLY A 39 3.13 17.95 14.64
CA GLY A 39 3.01 18.74 13.42
C GLY A 39 2.50 20.14 13.73
N LEU A 40 2.44 20.98 12.70
CA LEU A 40 1.71 22.23 12.81
C LEU A 40 0.23 21.91 12.97
N LYS A 41 -0.49 22.80 13.65
CA LYS A 41 -1.94 22.66 13.77
C LYS A 41 -2.55 22.65 12.36
N ASP A 42 -3.49 21.74 12.14
CA ASP A 42 -4.22 21.60 10.88
C ASP A 42 -3.35 21.21 9.66
N SER A 43 -2.10 20.76 9.87
CA SER A 43 -1.21 20.31 8.79
C SER A 43 -1.24 18.80 8.55
N ALA A 44 -2.01 18.04 9.32
CA ALA A 44 -2.12 16.60 9.16
C ALA A 44 -3.17 16.27 8.09
N THR A 45 -2.76 15.50 7.08
CA THR A 45 -3.69 14.96 6.07
C THR A 45 -4.40 13.76 6.66
N SER A 46 -5.74 13.81 6.68
CA SER A 46 -6.57 12.72 7.18
C SER A 46 -7.01 11.79 6.05
N THR A 47 -7.12 10.49 6.34
CA THR A 47 -7.80 9.50 5.49
C THR A 47 -9.26 9.87 5.21
N ALA A 48 -9.92 10.61 6.11
CA ALA A 48 -11.33 11.01 5.98
C ALA A 48 -11.55 12.29 5.15
N GLY A 49 -10.52 12.78 4.45
CA GLY A 49 -10.57 14.05 3.74
C GLY A 49 -10.98 13.98 2.26
N ALA A 50 -11.26 12.79 1.72
CA ALA A 50 -11.50 12.60 0.29
C ALA A 50 -12.76 13.33 -0.19
N LYS A 51 -12.70 13.92 -1.39
CA LYS A 51 -13.80 14.72 -1.95
C LYS A 51 -14.26 14.18 -3.30
N VAL A 52 -15.56 14.27 -3.55
CA VAL A 52 -16.15 13.91 -4.86
C VAL A 52 -15.45 14.65 -5.99
N GLY A 53 -15.01 13.90 -7.00
CA GLY A 53 -14.29 14.43 -8.16
C GLY A 53 -12.76 14.39 -8.04
N ASP A 54 -12.23 14.11 -6.84
CA ASP A 54 -10.80 13.86 -6.65
C ASP A 54 -10.32 12.73 -7.55
N ASP A 55 -9.12 12.88 -8.10
CA ASP A 55 -8.35 11.76 -8.64
C ASP A 55 -7.91 10.84 -7.51
N VAL A 56 -7.92 9.54 -7.80
CA VAL A 56 -7.37 8.50 -6.93
C VAL A 56 -6.02 8.09 -7.52
N VAL A 57 -4.95 8.40 -6.81
CA VAL A 57 -3.57 8.11 -7.21
C VAL A 57 -3.02 7.00 -6.35
N VAL A 58 -2.42 5.99 -6.97
CA VAL A 58 -1.61 4.96 -6.29
C VAL A 58 -0.13 5.29 -6.48
N THR A 59 0.66 5.21 -5.41
CA THR A 59 2.12 5.35 -5.48
C THR A 59 2.78 3.99 -5.74
N LYS A 60 3.92 4.01 -6.44
CA LYS A 60 4.73 2.83 -6.79
C LYS A 60 3.89 1.70 -7.42
N HIS A 61 4.28 0.45 -7.16
CA HIS A 61 3.58 -0.74 -7.64
C HIS A 61 2.76 -1.38 -6.52
N LEU A 62 1.68 -2.07 -6.85
CA LEU A 62 0.93 -2.85 -5.86
C LEU A 62 1.67 -4.15 -5.51
N CYS A 63 1.33 -4.72 -4.36
CA CYS A 63 1.85 -6.00 -3.84
C CYS A 63 3.37 -6.04 -3.61
N ILE A 64 4.03 -4.91 -3.36
CA ILE A 64 5.49 -4.87 -3.14
C ILE A 64 5.89 -5.78 -1.98
N GLU A 65 5.25 -5.60 -0.82
CA GLU A 65 5.47 -6.47 0.34
C GLU A 65 5.01 -7.90 0.08
N GLY A 66 3.80 -8.11 -0.43
CA GLY A 66 3.29 -9.46 -0.70
C GLY A 66 4.21 -10.27 -1.62
N THR A 67 4.73 -9.66 -2.69
CA THR A 67 5.73 -10.27 -3.59
C THR A 67 7.01 -10.63 -2.83
N THR A 68 7.48 -9.73 -1.96
CA THR A 68 8.67 -9.94 -1.12
C THR A 68 8.48 -11.13 -0.18
N ILE A 69 7.31 -11.24 0.45
CA ILE A 69 6.96 -12.37 1.32
C ILE A 69 7.00 -13.68 0.52
N LEU A 70 6.38 -13.71 -0.67
CA LEU A 70 6.35 -14.92 -1.50
C LEU A 70 7.74 -15.42 -1.86
N VAL A 71 8.64 -14.54 -2.30
CA VAL A 71 9.98 -14.97 -2.71
C VAL A 71 10.88 -15.36 -1.55
N ASN A 72 10.63 -14.84 -0.34
CA ASN A 72 11.39 -15.21 0.85
C ASN A 72 10.87 -16.50 1.49
N ASP A 73 9.56 -16.63 1.66
CA ASP A 73 8.94 -17.72 2.41
C ASP A 73 8.65 -18.94 1.54
N PHE A 74 8.50 -18.74 0.23
CA PHE A 74 8.19 -19.80 -0.76
C PHE A 74 9.19 -19.81 -1.91
N ALA A 75 10.48 -19.67 -1.60
CA ALA A 75 11.59 -19.59 -2.55
C ALA A 75 11.55 -20.68 -3.64
N ASP A 76 11.39 -21.95 -3.24
CA ASP A 76 11.40 -23.08 -4.19
C ASP A 76 10.25 -22.97 -5.20
N LYS A 77 9.03 -22.66 -4.75
CA LYS A 77 7.87 -22.48 -5.62
C LYS A 77 8.06 -21.28 -6.56
N CYS A 78 8.63 -20.18 -6.06
CA CYS A 78 8.85 -18.97 -6.87
C CYS A 78 9.89 -19.21 -7.99
N LYS A 79 10.96 -19.96 -7.70
CA LYS A 79 12.01 -20.31 -8.68
C LYS A 79 11.52 -21.25 -9.79
N GLU A 80 10.40 -21.94 -9.62
CA GLU A 80 9.78 -22.73 -10.71
C GLU A 80 9.16 -21.86 -11.81
N ILE A 81 8.91 -20.57 -11.55
CA ILE A 81 8.08 -19.71 -12.41
C ILE A 81 8.84 -18.46 -12.86
N LEU A 82 9.69 -17.93 -11.99
CA LEU A 82 10.51 -16.76 -12.26
C LEU A 82 11.85 -17.19 -12.86
N SER A 83 12.39 -16.39 -13.78
CA SER A 83 13.81 -16.50 -14.12
C SER A 83 14.69 -16.13 -12.92
N ASP A 84 15.97 -16.51 -12.95
CA ASP A 84 16.92 -16.09 -11.92
C ASP A 84 17.00 -14.56 -11.82
N GLU A 85 16.95 -13.83 -12.95
CA GLU A 85 16.93 -12.36 -12.93
C GLU A 85 15.65 -11.80 -12.29
N GLU A 86 14.48 -12.35 -12.64
CA GLU A 86 13.20 -11.94 -12.06
C GLU A 86 13.13 -12.22 -10.56
N TYR A 87 13.65 -13.38 -10.13
CA TYR A 87 13.70 -13.74 -8.71
C TYR A 87 14.60 -12.75 -7.92
N ILE A 88 15.79 -12.44 -8.44
CA ILE A 88 16.69 -11.45 -7.81
C ILE A 88 16.04 -10.06 -7.78
N GLU A 89 15.37 -9.65 -8.85
CA GLU A 89 14.62 -8.38 -8.89
C GLU A 89 13.54 -8.32 -7.82
N ALA A 90 12.72 -9.38 -7.71
CA ALA A 90 11.64 -9.49 -6.72
C ALA A 90 12.15 -9.37 -5.28
N GLN A 91 13.32 -9.95 -4.98
CA GLN A 91 13.94 -9.82 -3.65
C GLN A 91 14.31 -8.37 -3.31
N GLN A 92 14.55 -7.52 -4.31
CA GLN A 92 14.86 -6.10 -4.07
C GLN A 92 13.62 -5.26 -3.74
N TYR A 93 12.40 -5.80 -3.89
CA TYR A 93 11.17 -5.05 -3.63
C TYR A 93 11.05 -4.62 -2.16
N VAL A 94 11.67 -5.35 -1.24
CA VAL A 94 11.80 -5.00 0.19
C VAL A 94 12.31 -3.58 0.41
N ASN A 95 13.20 -3.09 -0.47
CA ASN A 95 13.79 -1.76 -0.38
C ASN A 95 12.80 -0.63 -0.69
N SER A 96 11.59 -0.96 -1.15
CA SER A 96 10.54 0.00 -1.54
C SER A 96 9.33 0.02 -0.60
N ILE A 97 9.36 -0.73 0.51
CA ILE A 97 8.24 -0.86 1.48
C ILE A 97 7.94 0.46 2.23
N SER A 98 8.94 1.33 2.41
CA SER A 98 8.69 2.61 3.09
C SER A 98 7.87 3.57 2.23
N VAL A 99 6.78 4.10 2.79
CA VAL A 99 5.91 5.12 2.18
C VAL A 99 6.15 6.53 2.72
N VAL A 100 7.17 6.73 3.56
CA VAL A 100 7.40 8.04 4.23
C VAL A 100 7.63 9.15 3.21
N LYS A 101 8.41 8.87 2.15
CA LYS A 101 8.76 9.88 1.14
C LYS A 101 7.54 10.37 0.38
N GLU A 102 6.68 9.47 -0.12
CA GLU A 102 5.46 9.90 -0.81
C GLU A 102 4.48 10.59 0.13
N GLY A 103 4.35 10.15 1.39
CA GLY A 103 3.50 10.82 2.38
C GLY A 103 3.93 12.26 2.66
N VAL A 104 5.25 12.52 2.77
CA VAL A 104 5.79 13.87 2.94
C VAL A 104 5.50 14.74 1.71
N VAL A 105 5.75 14.23 0.50
CA VAL A 105 5.49 14.97 -0.75
C VAL A 105 4.00 15.29 -0.87
N ALA A 106 3.12 14.32 -0.62
CA ALA A 106 1.68 14.49 -0.69
C ALA A 106 1.18 15.53 0.34
N GLY A 107 1.71 15.50 1.56
CA GLY A 107 1.43 16.51 2.58
C GLY A 107 1.85 17.91 2.16
N GLN A 108 3.01 18.08 1.52
CA GLN A 108 3.49 19.37 1.01
C GLN A 108 2.64 19.90 -0.16
N VAL A 109 2.15 19.02 -1.02
CA VAL A 109 1.22 19.37 -2.12
C VAL A 109 -0.15 19.79 -1.57
N GLY A 110 -0.53 19.35 -0.36
CA GLY A 110 -1.82 19.66 0.24
C GLY A 110 -2.95 18.81 -0.33
N VAL A 111 -2.71 17.50 -0.47
CA VAL A 111 -3.71 16.53 -0.93
C VAL A 111 -4.89 16.44 0.05
N ASN A 112 -6.03 15.94 -0.42
CA ASN A 112 -7.25 15.89 0.38
C ASN A 112 -7.23 14.71 1.36
N SER A 113 -6.74 13.55 0.92
CA SER A 113 -6.57 12.38 1.78
C SER A 113 -5.41 11.49 1.32
N MET A 114 -4.91 10.66 2.23
CA MET A 114 -3.97 9.59 1.92
C MET A 114 -4.17 8.40 2.87
N HIS A 115 -3.88 7.20 2.39
CA HIS A 115 -3.93 5.95 3.14
C HIS A 115 -2.86 5.00 2.59
N ASP A 116 -2.08 4.39 3.46
CA ASP A 116 -1.22 3.26 3.10
C ASP A 116 -2.05 2.02 2.70
N ILE A 117 -1.49 1.19 1.83
CA ILE A 117 -2.14 -0.01 1.31
C ILE A 117 -1.56 -1.24 2.00
N THR A 118 -2.01 -1.57 3.20
CA THR A 118 -1.49 -2.69 4.01
C THR A 118 -2.33 -3.96 3.81
N GLU A 119 -2.73 -4.63 4.90
CA GLU A 119 -3.61 -5.79 4.91
C GLU A 119 -4.95 -5.49 4.20
N GLY A 120 -5.45 -6.45 3.41
CA GLY A 120 -6.64 -6.30 2.58
C GLY A 120 -6.38 -5.62 1.23
N GLY A 121 -5.13 -5.24 0.96
CA GLY A 121 -4.66 -4.73 -0.31
C GLY A 121 -5.34 -3.42 -0.75
N LEU A 122 -5.30 -3.17 -2.06
CA LEU A 122 -5.86 -1.94 -2.66
C LEU A 122 -7.36 -1.79 -2.37
N LEU A 123 -8.13 -2.87 -2.50
CA LEU A 123 -9.58 -2.81 -2.31
C LEU A 123 -9.94 -2.51 -0.86
N GLY A 124 -9.23 -3.10 0.11
CA GLY A 124 -9.39 -2.78 1.53
C GLY A 124 -9.13 -1.30 1.81
N ALA A 125 -7.96 -0.80 1.39
CA ALA A 125 -7.59 0.59 1.62
C ALA A 125 -8.55 1.59 0.90
N LEU A 126 -9.02 1.28 -0.30
CA LEU A 126 -10.05 2.08 -0.99
C LEU A 126 -11.37 2.10 -0.22
N TRP A 127 -11.80 0.94 0.28
CA TRP A 127 -13.03 0.82 1.06
C TRP A 127 -12.94 1.61 2.37
N GLU A 128 -11.84 1.49 3.11
CA GLU A 128 -11.61 2.19 4.37
C GLU A 128 -11.58 3.71 4.17
N LEU A 129 -10.86 4.18 3.13
CA LEU A 129 -10.81 5.60 2.76
C LEU A 129 -12.20 6.15 2.40
N ALA A 130 -12.95 5.41 1.58
CA ALA A 130 -14.29 5.78 1.17
C ALA A 130 -15.26 5.83 2.35
N LYS A 131 -15.16 4.83 3.24
CA LYS A 131 -15.96 4.74 4.46
C LYS A 131 -15.66 5.89 5.42
N ALA A 132 -14.38 6.19 5.65
CA ALA A 132 -13.94 7.28 6.52
C ALA A 132 -14.38 8.65 6.00
N SER A 133 -14.36 8.84 4.67
CA SER A 133 -14.73 10.10 4.03
C SER A 133 -16.23 10.22 3.68
N ASN A 134 -17.02 9.15 3.88
CA ASN A 134 -18.43 9.05 3.48
C ASN A 134 -18.67 9.39 1.99
N VAL A 135 -17.85 8.78 1.12
CA VAL A 135 -17.90 8.90 -0.35
C VAL A 135 -17.85 7.51 -0.98
N GLY A 136 -17.89 7.43 -2.31
CA GLY A 136 -17.48 6.23 -3.04
C GLY A 136 -16.34 6.51 -4.00
N PHE A 137 -16.06 5.54 -4.86
CA PHE A 137 -15.03 5.65 -5.88
C PHE A 137 -15.40 4.84 -7.11
N LYS A 138 -14.74 5.16 -8.22
CA LYS A 138 -14.76 4.35 -9.43
C LYS A 138 -13.32 4.22 -9.92
N VAL A 139 -12.78 3.02 -9.82
CA VAL A 139 -11.41 2.68 -10.20
C VAL A 139 -11.40 1.61 -11.29
N TYR A 140 -10.30 1.51 -12.01
CA TYR A 140 -10.19 0.75 -13.26
C TYR A 140 -9.09 -0.30 -13.15
N GLU A 141 -9.45 -1.59 -13.24
CA GLU A 141 -8.49 -2.69 -13.08
C GLU A 141 -7.33 -2.59 -14.07
N GLU A 142 -7.58 -2.16 -15.31
CA GLU A 142 -6.56 -2.03 -16.34
C GLU A 142 -5.50 -0.95 -16.06
N LYS A 143 -5.73 -0.09 -15.05
CA LYS A 143 -4.81 0.97 -14.64
C LYS A 143 -3.94 0.59 -13.45
N MET A 144 -4.15 -0.59 -12.87
CA MET A 144 -3.46 -0.98 -11.63
C MET A 144 -1.97 -1.21 -11.90
N PRO A 145 -1.07 -0.52 -11.18
CA PRO A 145 0.36 -0.62 -11.43
C PRO A 145 0.94 -1.90 -10.81
N ILE A 146 0.67 -3.06 -11.40
CA ILE A 146 1.19 -4.37 -10.95
C ILE A 146 2.34 -4.79 -11.87
N THR A 147 3.42 -5.34 -11.32
CA THR A 147 4.55 -5.82 -12.13
C THR A 147 4.25 -7.22 -12.70
N LYS A 148 4.87 -7.56 -13.83
CA LYS A 148 4.72 -8.90 -14.43
C LYS A 148 5.20 -10.02 -13.51
N ILE A 149 6.22 -9.74 -12.70
CA ILE A 149 6.74 -10.69 -11.69
C ILE A 149 5.65 -10.98 -10.66
N THR A 150 5.05 -9.93 -10.10
CA THR A 150 3.93 -10.05 -9.16
C THR A 150 2.76 -10.78 -9.80
N GLU A 151 2.36 -10.45 -11.04
CA GLU A 151 1.28 -11.15 -11.75
C GLU A 151 1.55 -12.65 -11.89
N LYS A 152 2.77 -13.05 -12.26
CA LYS A 152 3.17 -14.47 -12.35
C LYS A 152 3.01 -15.19 -11.01
N LEU A 153 3.47 -14.56 -9.93
CA LEU A 153 3.38 -15.13 -8.59
C LEU A 153 1.92 -15.21 -8.13
N CYS A 154 1.16 -14.11 -8.19
CA CYS A 154 -0.25 -14.11 -7.82
C CYS A 154 -1.04 -15.19 -8.58
N ASN A 155 -0.78 -15.37 -9.89
CA ASN A 155 -1.40 -16.43 -10.67
C ASN A 155 -1.02 -17.85 -10.20
N LYS A 156 0.25 -18.11 -9.86
CA LYS A 156 0.67 -19.42 -9.33
C LYS A 156 0.02 -19.73 -7.99
N PHE A 157 0.00 -18.76 -7.09
CA PHE A 157 -0.50 -18.93 -5.74
C PHE A 157 -2.02 -18.72 -5.65
N ASN A 158 -2.69 -18.42 -6.77
CA ASN A 158 -4.13 -18.16 -6.84
C ASN A 158 -4.58 -17.02 -5.90
N ILE A 159 -3.79 -15.94 -5.89
CA ILE A 159 -4.00 -14.73 -5.08
C ILE A 159 -4.62 -13.64 -5.95
N ASP A 160 -5.64 -12.95 -5.44
CA ASP A 160 -6.12 -11.70 -6.04
C ASP A 160 -5.16 -10.56 -5.69
N PRO A 161 -4.42 -9.98 -6.67
CA PRO A 161 -3.46 -8.93 -6.39
C PRO A 161 -4.10 -7.64 -5.84
N LEU A 162 -5.41 -7.42 -6.03
CA LEU A 162 -6.07 -6.22 -5.50
C LEU A 162 -6.45 -6.35 -4.02
N LYS A 163 -6.40 -7.57 -3.47
CA LYS A 163 -6.67 -7.88 -2.05
C LYS A 163 -5.42 -8.33 -1.30
N PHE A 164 -4.28 -8.42 -1.98
CA PHE A 164 -3.04 -8.87 -1.40
C PHE A 164 -2.30 -7.74 -0.71
N ILE A 165 -1.68 -8.03 0.43
CA ILE A 165 -0.87 -7.08 1.19
C ILE A 165 0.10 -6.30 0.30
N SER A 166 0.05 -4.98 0.39
CA SER A 166 0.71 -4.08 -0.57
C SER A 166 1.51 -2.96 0.09
N SER A 167 2.03 -3.18 1.29
CA SER A 167 2.88 -2.18 1.96
C SER A 167 4.03 -1.80 1.03
N GLY A 168 4.39 -0.52 1.03
CA GLY A 168 5.20 0.08 -0.02
C GLY A 168 4.45 1.04 -0.93
N SER A 169 3.12 1.04 -0.87
CA SER A 169 2.28 1.88 -1.71
C SER A 169 1.18 2.57 -0.91
N MET A 170 0.74 3.73 -1.41
CA MET A 170 -0.33 4.54 -0.83
C MET A 170 -1.41 4.83 -1.85
N ILE A 171 -2.65 4.94 -1.38
CA ILE A 171 -3.73 5.66 -2.06
C ILE A 171 -3.70 7.10 -1.62
N ILE A 172 -3.76 8.03 -2.57
CA ILE A 172 -3.80 9.46 -2.32
C ILE A 172 -4.94 10.06 -3.15
N THR A 173 -5.78 10.88 -2.52
CA THR A 173 -6.84 11.61 -3.25
C THR A 173 -6.55 13.10 -3.31
N CYS A 174 -6.68 13.67 -4.50
CA CYS A 174 -6.49 15.10 -4.70
C CYS A 174 -7.25 15.60 -5.93
N LYS A 175 -7.43 16.91 -6.02
CA LYS A 175 -8.13 17.54 -7.15
C LYS A 175 -7.38 17.40 -8.49
N ASN A 176 -6.05 17.31 -8.44
CA ASN A 176 -5.18 17.32 -9.60
C ASN A 176 -4.10 16.23 -9.47
N GLY A 177 -4.44 15.01 -9.91
CA GLY A 177 -3.54 13.87 -9.82
C GLY A 177 -2.26 14.04 -10.64
N ASP A 178 -2.33 14.73 -11.79
CA ASP A 178 -1.15 14.96 -12.64
C ASP A 178 -0.08 15.83 -11.97
N GLU A 179 -0.51 16.85 -11.22
CA GLU A 179 0.39 17.69 -10.43
C GLU A 179 1.05 16.91 -9.30
N LEU A 180 0.27 16.09 -8.58
CA LEU A 180 0.82 15.21 -7.56
C LEU A 180 1.86 14.24 -8.15
N ILE A 181 1.55 13.59 -9.27
CA ILE A 181 2.47 12.66 -9.95
C ILE A 181 3.76 13.38 -10.37
N LYS A 182 3.66 14.61 -10.86
CA LYS A 182 4.83 15.42 -11.21
C LYS A 182 5.73 15.68 -10.00
N GLU A 183 5.16 16.02 -8.85
CA GLU A 183 5.92 16.25 -7.62
C GLU A 183 6.52 14.94 -7.05
N LEU A 184 5.76 13.84 -7.03
CA LEU A 184 6.25 12.51 -6.65
C LEU A 184 7.45 12.09 -7.51
N LYS A 185 7.37 12.34 -8.83
CA LYS A 185 8.43 11.99 -9.77
C LYS A 185 9.76 12.73 -9.51
N LYS A 186 9.72 13.95 -8.96
CA LYS A 186 10.96 14.65 -8.54
C LYS A 186 11.67 13.92 -7.41
N GLY A 187 10.93 13.19 -6.56
CA GLY A 187 11.45 12.33 -5.51
C GLY A 187 11.76 10.90 -5.97
N GLY A 188 11.67 10.60 -7.27
CA GLY A 188 11.87 9.26 -7.82
C GLY A 188 10.72 8.28 -7.57
N ILE A 189 9.53 8.79 -7.20
CA ILE A 189 8.36 7.97 -6.92
C ILE A 189 7.42 8.02 -8.12
N ASN A 190 7.06 6.87 -8.64
CA ASN A 190 6.02 6.76 -9.66
C ASN A 190 4.64 6.88 -9.01
N GLY A 191 3.70 7.48 -9.72
CA GLY A 191 2.29 7.52 -9.33
C GLY A 191 1.40 7.22 -10.53
N THR A 192 0.23 6.65 -10.28
CA THR A 192 -0.73 6.27 -11.32
C THR A 192 -2.13 6.68 -10.89
N ILE A 193 -2.82 7.48 -11.73
CA ILE A 193 -4.25 7.77 -11.52
C ILE A 193 -5.05 6.53 -11.91
N ILE A 194 -5.63 5.86 -10.93
CA ILE A 194 -6.40 4.62 -11.12
C ILE A 194 -7.91 4.86 -11.26
N GLY A 195 -8.38 6.07 -10.95
CA GLY A 195 -9.81 6.36 -10.93
C GLY A 195 -10.14 7.70 -10.28
N LYS A 196 -11.39 7.83 -9.83
CA LYS A 196 -11.91 9.04 -9.18
C LYS A 196 -12.82 8.73 -8.00
N ILE A 197 -12.88 9.66 -7.05
CA ILE A 197 -13.87 9.66 -5.97
C ILE A 197 -15.23 10.09 -6.51
N THR A 198 -16.29 9.39 -6.11
CA THR A 198 -17.66 9.56 -6.59
C THR A 198 -18.65 9.75 -5.44
N LYS A 199 -19.91 10.06 -5.77
CA LYS A 199 -21.03 10.08 -4.81
C LYS A 199 -21.67 8.70 -4.60
N SER A 200 -21.38 7.75 -5.48
CA SER A 200 -21.99 6.41 -5.49
C SER A 200 -21.31 5.52 -4.46
N ARG A 201 -21.59 4.21 -4.51
CA ARG A 201 -20.78 3.21 -3.82
C ARG A 201 -19.42 3.02 -4.52
N GLY A 202 -18.49 2.36 -3.84
CA GLY A 202 -17.18 1.98 -4.38
C GLY A 202 -17.32 0.93 -5.48
N MET A 203 -16.84 1.24 -6.67
CA MET A 203 -16.92 0.39 -7.86
C MET A 203 -15.52 0.11 -8.43
N LEU A 204 -15.24 -1.16 -8.69
CA LEU A 204 -14.14 -1.62 -9.53
C LEU A 204 -14.69 -1.89 -10.93
N VAL A 205 -14.09 -1.26 -11.94
CA VAL A 205 -14.38 -1.52 -13.35
C VAL A 205 -13.41 -2.57 -13.86
N LYS A 206 -13.94 -3.73 -14.28
CA LYS A 206 -13.19 -4.85 -14.86
C LYS A 206 -13.86 -5.31 -16.14
N ASN A 207 -13.16 -5.24 -17.28
CA ASN A 207 -13.71 -5.62 -18.59
C ASN A 207 -15.06 -4.93 -18.92
N ASN A 208 -15.18 -3.63 -18.61
CA ASN A 208 -16.42 -2.84 -18.72
C ASN A 208 -17.58 -3.28 -17.82
N ILE A 209 -17.34 -4.18 -16.86
CA ILE A 209 -18.30 -4.57 -15.84
C ILE A 209 -17.98 -3.81 -14.55
N GLU A 210 -18.98 -3.19 -13.94
CA GLU A 210 -18.84 -2.56 -12.63
C GLU A 210 -19.15 -3.58 -11.54
N ILE A 211 -18.19 -3.77 -10.64
CA ILE A 211 -18.26 -4.68 -9.50
C ILE A 211 -18.23 -3.81 -8.24
N GLU A 212 -19.23 -3.95 -7.36
CA GLU A 212 -19.24 -3.26 -6.07
C GLU A 212 -18.11 -3.82 -5.19
N VAL A 213 -17.34 -2.92 -4.58
CA VAL A 213 -16.28 -3.30 -3.63
C VAL A 213 -16.90 -3.43 -2.24
N GLU A 214 -16.93 -4.66 -1.76
CA GLU A 214 -17.41 -5.01 -0.42
C GLU A 214 -16.35 -4.71 0.66
N PRO A 215 -16.75 -4.69 1.95
CA PRO A 215 -15.79 -4.55 3.05
C PRO A 215 -14.67 -5.60 2.96
N PRO A 216 -13.43 -5.25 3.35
CA PRO A 216 -12.34 -6.20 3.34
C PRO A 216 -12.62 -7.37 4.28
N GLU A 217 -12.30 -8.56 3.81
CA GLU A 217 -12.21 -9.79 4.61
C GLU A 217 -10.74 -10.01 5.04
N ALA A 218 -10.39 -11.19 5.53
CA ALA A 218 -8.99 -11.53 5.82
C ALA A 218 -8.12 -11.46 4.55
N ASP A 219 -6.86 -11.05 4.69
CA ASP A 219 -5.91 -10.93 3.57
C ASP A 219 -5.71 -12.25 2.82
N GLU A 220 -5.52 -12.15 1.50
CA GLU A 220 -5.23 -13.32 0.64
C GLU A 220 -3.91 -14.01 1.01
N LEU A 221 -3.00 -13.32 1.71
CA LEU A 221 -1.81 -13.93 2.30
C LEU A 221 -2.12 -15.17 3.15
N PHE A 222 -3.27 -15.22 3.82
CA PHE A 222 -3.65 -16.32 4.70
C PHE A 222 -4.45 -17.43 4.00
N ASN A 223 -4.75 -17.28 2.71
CA ASN A 223 -5.51 -18.24 1.91
C ASN A 223 -4.63 -19.18 1.06
N MET A 224 -3.30 -19.09 1.22
CA MET A 224 -2.29 -19.83 0.43
C MET A 224 -1.99 -21.26 0.91
#